data_AF-A0A917N9K9-F1
#
_entry.id   AF-A0A917N9K9-F1
#
_cell.length_a   1.000
_cell.length_b   1.000
_cell.length_c   1.000
_cell.angle_alpha   90.00
_cell.angle_beta   90.00
_cell.angle_gamma   90.00
#
_symmetry.space_group_name_H-M   'P 1'
#
loop_
_entity.id
_entity.type
_entity.pdbx_description
1 polymer ?
#
loop_
_entity_poly.entity_id
_entity_poly.type
_entity_poly.pdbx_seq_one_letter_code
_entity_poly.pdbx_strand_id
1 'polypeptide(L)'
;MEVNNKLFVVMVIFIGGCASTPYAVIDGSLSKASDPNNHDVSIVSIDGKMEFNKKSKKNVKPGFHYINLLTTKKLKRKSSSLKMFPVEAKECTKYVVTAQHKNNLSDEWEVRVLREVPIPSCTPSQTKKEPVPISEHLKSAAELSCFEADSLLSSYSPADLYPAVKQCISEGKAEQAIYTYTLASAYGAFDVSRVVDKTAHDAINAIQKHSTWALTALEQDKFQNKLRSFITTPESMNRLCAVVEAIGKPSYYPSYMVEHGVKKLPATSPDGLVQKFNGDLAWSTVMAKHLNCTAL
;
A
#
# COMPACT_ATOMS: atom_id res chain seq x y z
N MET A 1 49.96 67.94 -7.81
CA MET A 1 49.00 67.51 -6.79
C MET A 1 48.46 66.15 -7.24
N GLU A 2 49.06 65.07 -6.75
CA GLU A 2 48.59 63.69 -6.97
C GLU A 2 47.57 63.31 -5.91
N VAL A 3 46.43 62.77 -6.33
CA VAL A 3 45.40 62.22 -5.43
C VAL A 3 45.26 60.72 -5.71
N ASN A 4 45.51 59.95 -4.64
CA ASN A 4 45.38 58.50 -4.52
C ASN A 4 43.94 58.04 -4.77
N ASN A 5 43.75 56.97 -5.56
CA ASN A 5 42.47 56.26 -5.66
C ASN A 5 42.66 54.77 -5.32
N LYS A 6 42.29 54.38 -4.10
CA LYS A 6 42.31 52.98 -3.66
C LYS A 6 40.98 52.33 -4.00
N LEU A 7 41.02 51.40 -4.95
CA LEU A 7 39.91 50.53 -5.35
C LEU A 7 39.72 49.41 -4.32
N PHE A 8 38.61 49.44 -3.57
CA PHE A 8 38.20 48.36 -2.67
C PHE A 8 37.40 47.31 -3.46
N VAL A 9 37.97 46.11 -3.60
CA VAL A 9 37.28 44.93 -4.16
C VAL A 9 36.60 44.18 -3.01
N VAL A 10 35.27 44.23 -2.95
CA VAL A 10 34.47 43.45 -1.98
C VAL A 10 34.20 42.07 -2.57
N MET A 11 34.85 41.06 -2.00
CA MET A 11 34.70 39.65 -2.37
C MET A 11 33.48 39.07 -1.63
N VAL A 12 32.38 38.83 -2.35
CA VAL A 12 31.18 38.19 -1.80
C VAL A 12 31.38 36.67 -1.81
N ILE A 13 31.54 36.09 -0.62
CA ILE A 13 31.61 34.64 -0.41
C ILE A 13 30.18 34.10 -0.34
N PHE A 14 29.73 33.41 -1.39
CA PHE A 14 28.51 32.62 -1.36
C PHE A 14 28.78 31.34 -0.55
N ILE A 15 28.33 31.31 0.71
CA ILE A 15 28.30 30.10 1.52
C ILE A 15 27.12 29.26 1.04
N GLY A 16 27.38 28.32 0.13
CA GLY A 16 26.41 27.29 -0.24
C GLY A 16 26.14 26.37 0.94
N GLY A 17 25.07 26.64 1.69
CA GLY A 17 24.61 25.74 2.75
C GLY A 17 24.21 24.40 2.14
N CYS A 18 24.80 23.30 2.61
CA CYS A 18 24.37 21.95 2.28
C CYS A 18 22.90 21.80 2.67
N ALA A 19 21.98 21.87 1.71
CA ALA A 19 20.58 21.57 1.93
C ALA A 19 20.47 20.08 2.30
N SER A 20 20.26 19.79 3.58
CA SER A 20 19.98 18.43 4.02
C SER A 20 18.66 18.01 3.41
N THR A 21 18.66 16.87 2.72
CA THR A 21 17.43 16.30 2.17
C THR A 21 16.46 15.97 3.33
N PRO A 22 15.15 16.25 3.18
CA PRO A 22 14.19 15.97 4.23
C PRO A 22 14.17 14.47 4.53
N TYR A 23 14.00 14.15 5.81
CA TYR A 23 14.05 12.79 6.33
C TYR A 23 13.02 12.60 7.44
N ALA A 24 12.70 11.36 7.76
CA ALA A 24 11.92 11.02 8.94
C ALA A 24 12.81 10.29 9.96
N VAL A 25 12.36 10.23 11.21
CA VAL A 25 13.06 9.54 12.28
C VAL A 25 12.15 8.50 12.91
N ILE A 26 12.66 7.31 13.10
CA ILE A 26 12.03 6.26 13.91
C ILE A 26 12.77 6.22 15.23
N ASP A 27 12.06 6.43 16.33
CA ASP A 27 12.62 6.52 17.68
C ASP A 27 11.89 5.53 18.61
N GLY A 28 12.59 4.45 18.92
CA GLY A 28 12.15 3.37 19.80
C GLY A 28 12.58 3.50 21.26
N SER A 29 13.19 4.62 21.66
CA SER A 29 13.82 4.78 23.00
C SER A 29 13.02 5.63 23.99
N LEU A 30 11.74 5.88 23.72
CA LEU A 30 10.92 6.79 24.52
C LEU A 30 9.61 6.11 24.96
N SER A 31 9.71 4.91 25.55
CA SER A 31 8.58 4.26 26.22
C SER A 31 8.00 5.11 27.36
N LYS A 32 6.70 4.94 27.63
CA LYS A 32 6.04 5.64 28.72
C LYS A 32 6.35 4.91 30.03
N ALA A 33 7.22 5.50 30.86
CA ALA A 33 7.57 4.95 32.17
C ALA A 33 6.36 4.69 33.10
N SER A 34 5.24 5.37 32.88
CA SER A 34 3.99 5.17 33.63
C SER A 34 3.16 3.96 33.19
N ASP A 35 3.43 3.35 32.04
CA ASP A 35 2.74 2.15 31.57
C ASP A 35 3.69 0.93 31.68
N PRO A 36 3.47 0.03 32.65
CA PRO A 36 4.38 -1.10 32.88
C PRO A 36 4.40 -2.12 31.73
N ASN A 37 3.43 -2.05 30.81
CA ASN A 37 3.36 -2.91 29.64
C ASN A 37 3.98 -2.28 28.39
N ASN A 38 4.47 -1.03 28.49
CA ASN A 38 5.06 -0.29 27.40
C ASN A 38 6.59 -0.35 27.50
N HIS A 39 7.22 -0.87 26.46
CA HIS A 39 8.66 -1.05 26.42
C HIS A 39 9.27 -0.40 25.17
N ASP A 40 10.54 -0.06 25.28
CA ASP A 40 11.33 0.41 24.14
C ASP A 40 11.45 -0.68 23.06
N VAL A 41 11.80 -0.25 21.86
CA VAL A 41 12.10 -1.14 20.73
C VAL A 41 13.46 -0.83 20.13
N SER A 42 14.14 -1.89 19.69
CA SER A 42 15.36 -1.80 18.88
C SER A 42 15.03 -2.03 17.41
N ILE A 43 15.61 -1.23 16.53
CA ILE A 43 15.47 -1.35 15.08
C ILE A 43 16.44 -2.42 14.58
N VAL A 44 15.92 -3.50 14.00
CA VAL A 44 16.69 -4.66 13.53
C VAL A 44 16.95 -4.58 12.03
N SER A 45 15.98 -4.16 11.23
CA SER A 45 16.16 -3.93 9.79
C SER A 45 15.16 -2.91 9.26
N ILE A 46 15.54 -2.25 8.18
CA ILE A 46 14.69 -1.31 7.42
C ILE A 46 14.74 -1.76 5.97
N ASP A 47 13.58 -2.04 5.37
CA ASP A 47 13.41 -2.50 3.99
C ASP A 47 14.29 -3.71 3.64
N GLY A 48 14.34 -4.69 4.57
CA GLY A 48 15.15 -5.90 4.42
C GLY A 48 16.65 -5.72 4.67
N LYS A 49 17.15 -4.49 4.87
CA LYS A 49 18.57 -4.24 5.19
C LYS A 49 18.80 -4.33 6.70
N MET A 50 19.66 -5.26 7.11
CA MET A 50 19.98 -5.51 8.51
C MET A 50 20.75 -4.33 9.14
N GLU A 51 20.30 -3.93 10.32
CA GLU A 51 20.93 -2.91 11.16
C GLU A 51 21.71 -3.58 12.28
N PHE A 52 22.98 -3.90 12.01
CA PHE A 52 23.83 -4.71 12.90
C PHE A 52 24.07 -4.08 14.28
N ASN A 53 23.84 -2.78 14.44
CA ASN A 53 24.02 -2.04 15.68
C ASN A 53 22.73 -1.88 16.52
N LYS A 54 21.61 -2.51 16.13
CA LYS A 54 20.33 -2.55 16.88
C LYS A 54 19.93 -1.21 17.52
N LYS A 55 20.14 -0.10 16.81
CA LYS A 55 19.87 1.24 17.35
C LYS A 55 18.38 1.40 17.63
N SER A 56 18.02 2.09 18.70
CA SER A 56 16.63 2.50 18.95
C SER A 56 16.20 3.63 18.03
N LYS A 57 17.15 4.37 17.44
CA LYS A 57 16.87 5.54 16.61
C LYS A 57 17.52 5.45 15.23
N LYS A 58 16.74 5.68 14.17
CA LYS A 58 17.23 5.73 12.78
C LYS A 58 16.53 6.80 11.96
N ASN A 59 17.29 7.42 11.06
CA ASN A 59 16.73 8.26 10.02
C ASN A 59 16.30 7.35 8.86
N VAL A 60 15.13 7.59 8.32
CA VAL A 60 14.62 6.95 7.10
C VAL A 60 14.31 8.01 6.07
N LYS A 61 14.32 7.62 4.80
CA LYS A 61 13.88 8.52 3.74
C LYS A 61 12.37 8.77 3.88
N PRO A 62 11.84 9.86 3.33
CA PRO A 62 10.41 10.01 3.21
C PRO A 62 9.84 8.93 2.29
N GLY A 63 8.64 8.45 2.61
CA GLY A 63 7.95 7.40 1.86
C GLY A 63 7.72 6.13 2.68
N PHE A 64 7.29 5.08 2.00
CA PHE A 64 6.90 3.82 2.63
C PHE A 64 8.12 2.99 3.03
N HIS A 65 8.10 2.46 4.27
CA HIS A 65 9.15 1.61 4.82
C HIS A 65 8.58 0.42 5.60
N TYR A 66 9.26 -0.73 5.51
CA TYR A 66 9.04 -1.88 6.37
C TYR A 66 10.14 -1.97 7.42
N ILE A 67 9.79 -1.79 8.69
CA ILE A 67 10.77 -1.71 9.77
C ILE A 67 10.58 -2.88 10.71
N ASN A 68 11.60 -3.72 10.84
CA ASN A 68 11.56 -4.82 11.80
C ASN A 68 12.08 -4.35 13.15
N LEU A 69 11.24 -4.53 14.17
CA LEU A 69 11.47 -4.08 15.53
C LEU A 69 11.54 -5.27 16.48
N LEU A 70 12.34 -5.10 17.53
CA LEU A 70 12.45 -6.04 18.64
C LEU A 70 12.16 -5.32 19.95
N THR A 71 11.28 -5.88 20.78
CA THR A 71 11.04 -5.37 22.14
C THR A 71 12.29 -5.50 23.01
N THR A 72 12.55 -4.49 23.85
CA THR A 72 13.62 -4.56 24.87
C THR A 72 13.20 -5.38 26.09
N LYS A 73 11.91 -5.72 26.24
CA LYS A 73 11.43 -6.60 27.31
C LYS A 73 12.07 -7.98 27.18
N LYS A 74 12.60 -8.50 28.30
CA LYS A 74 13.10 -9.87 28.36
C LYS A 74 11.93 -10.85 28.22
N LEU A 75 11.87 -11.55 27.08
CA LEU A 75 10.84 -12.56 26.80
C LEU A 75 11.17 -13.88 27.53
N LYS A 76 10.13 -14.58 27.98
CA LYS A 76 10.28 -15.88 28.68
C LYS A 76 10.68 -16.99 27.70
N ARG A 77 10.13 -17.00 26.48
CA ARG A 77 10.54 -17.93 25.42
C ARG A 77 11.73 -17.36 24.65
N LYS A 78 12.71 -18.22 24.27
CA LYS A 78 13.89 -17.84 23.45
C LYS A 78 13.57 -17.29 22.05
N SER A 79 12.30 -17.23 21.66
CA SER A 79 11.87 -16.67 20.40
C SER A 79 11.92 -15.14 20.48
N SER A 80 12.85 -14.53 19.73
CA SER A 80 12.76 -13.12 19.39
C SER A 80 11.52 -12.92 18.53
N SER A 81 10.43 -12.41 19.09
CA SER A 81 9.24 -12.08 18.31
C SER A 81 9.48 -10.75 17.60
N LEU A 82 10.28 -10.80 16.54
CA LEU A 82 10.44 -9.69 15.61
C LEU A 82 9.05 -9.25 15.13
N LYS A 83 8.77 -7.95 15.19
CA LYS A 83 7.51 -7.38 14.68
C LYS A 83 7.82 -6.41 13.55
N MET A 84 7.07 -6.56 12.48
CA MET A 84 7.12 -5.63 11.36
C MET A 84 6.28 -4.39 11.69
N PHE A 85 6.84 -3.21 11.41
CA PHE A 85 6.23 -1.91 11.54
C PHE A 85 6.24 -1.23 10.17
N PRO A 86 5.12 -1.32 9.43
CA PRO A 86 4.94 -0.61 8.17
C PRO A 86 4.66 0.86 8.48
N VAL A 87 5.38 1.77 7.84
CA VAL A 87 5.21 3.21 8.06
C VAL A 87 5.37 3.97 6.77
N GLU A 88 4.42 4.87 6.50
CA GLU A 88 4.61 5.91 5.51
C GLU A 88 5.24 7.12 6.20
N ALA A 89 6.56 7.18 6.10
CA ALA A 89 7.39 8.14 6.79
C ALA A 89 7.25 9.52 6.14
N LYS A 90 6.56 10.43 6.84
CA LYS A 90 6.40 11.83 6.44
C LYS A 90 7.74 12.55 6.55
N GLU A 91 7.95 13.50 5.65
CA GLU A 91 9.08 14.41 5.75
C GLU A 91 9.10 15.13 7.11
N CYS A 92 10.31 15.29 7.64
CA CYS A 92 10.57 16.06 8.85
C CYS A 92 9.73 15.63 10.06
N THR A 93 9.38 14.35 10.12
CA THR A 93 8.53 13.79 11.17
C THR A 93 9.29 12.70 11.92
N LYS A 94 9.23 12.76 13.26
CA LYS A 94 9.74 11.72 14.16
C LYS A 94 8.58 10.87 14.67
N TYR A 95 8.63 9.58 14.42
CA TYR A 95 7.72 8.58 14.93
C TYR A 95 8.29 7.98 16.21
N VAL A 96 7.63 8.24 17.34
CA VAL A 96 7.98 7.60 18.60
C VAL A 96 7.22 6.28 18.68
N VAL A 97 7.94 5.17 18.63
CA VAL A 97 7.38 3.81 18.56
C VAL A 97 7.75 2.99 19.79
N THR A 98 6.85 2.10 20.21
CA THR A 98 7.04 1.27 21.41
C THR A 98 6.48 -0.13 21.21
N ALA A 99 6.95 -1.08 22.02
CA ALA A 99 6.36 -2.40 22.16
C ALA A 99 5.28 -2.34 23.25
N GLN A 100 4.02 -2.49 22.85
CA GLN A 100 2.90 -2.63 23.78
C GLN A 100 2.64 -4.11 24.03
N HIS A 101 2.92 -4.58 25.24
CA HIS A 101 2.60 -5.94 25.65
C HIS A 101 1.14 -6.03 26.13
N LYS A 102 0.52 -7.19 25.91
CA LYS A 102 -0.84 -7.46 26.40
C LYS A 102 -0.96 -7.34 27.92
N ASN A 103 0.08 -7.82 28.62
CA ASN A 103 0.27 -7.67 30.06
C ASN A 103 1.72 -7.98 30.45
N ASN A 104 2.07 -7.75 31.72
CA ASN A 104 3.42 -8.00 32.25
C ASN A 104 3.87 -9.46 32.11
N LEU A 105 2.95 -10.42 32.12
CA LEU A 105 3.28 -11.85 32.08
C LEU A 105 3.40 -12.43 30.67
N SER A 106 2.88 -11.73 29.65
CA SER A 106 2.81 -12.17 28.26
C SER A 106 4.04 -11.75 27.45
N ASP A 107 4.48 -12.67 26.58
CA ASP A 107 5.47 -12.41 25.53
C ASP A 107 4.79 -11.86 24.25
N GLU A 108 3.46 -11.81 24.20
CA GLU A 108 2.70 -11.19 23.10
C GLU A 108 2.76 -9.67 23.19
N TRP A 109 3.07 -9.04 22.07
CA TRP A 109 3.12 -7.59 21.93
C TRP A 109 2.86 -7.13 20.51
N GLU A 110 2.55 -5.84 20.39
CA GLU A 110 2.34 -5.13 19.14
C GLU A 110 3.15 -3.83 19.11
N VAL A 111 3.49 -3.37 17.90
CA VAL A 111 4.13 -2.07 17.73
C VAL A 111 3.07 -0.98 17.84
N ARG A 112 3.32 0.01 18.68
CA ARG A 112 2.45 1.16 18.86
C ARG A 112 3.20 2.45 18.59
N VAL A 113 2.65 3.32 17.73
CA VAL A 113 3.10 4.70 17.59
C VAL A 113 2.53 5.50 18.77
N LEU A 114 3.38 5.99 19.66
CA LEU A 114 2.96 6.82 20.78
C LEU A 114 2.61 8.24 20.36
N ARG A 115 3.39 8.81 19.45
CA ARG A 115 3.22 10.16 18.91
C ARG A 115 4.07 10.39 17.67
N GLU A 116 3.60 11.30 16.84
CA GLU A 116 4.37 11.93 15.77
C GLU A 116 4.84 13.31 16.26
N VAL A 117 6.11 13.64 16.04
CA VAL A 117 6.70 14.91 16.49
C VAL A 117 7.43 15.55 15.31
N PRO A 118 7.16 16.82 14.97
CA PRO A 118 7.93 17.52 13.95
C PRO A 118 9.41 17.62 14.37
N ILE A 119 10.32 17.49 13.41
CA ILE A 119 11.76 17.64 13.62
C ILE A 119 12.11 19.12 13.45
N PRO A 120 12.46 19.86 14.52
CA PRO A 120 12.58 21.33 14.44
C PRO A 120 13.63 21.82 13.44
N SER A 121 14.67 21.02 13.18
CA SER A 121 15.77 21.35 12.25
C SER A 121 15.54 20.89 10.81
N CYS A 122 14.38 20.31 10.50
CA CYS A 122 14.06 19.80 9.17
C CYS A 122 12.92 20.62 8.57
N THR A 123 13.11 21.09 7.33
CA THR A 123 12.07 21.78 6.57
C THR A 123 11.54 20.83 5.51
N PRO A 124 10.22 20.53 5.46
CA PRO A 124 9.65 19.70 4.40
C PRO A 124 9.93 20.32 3.04
N SER A 125 10.17 19.49 2.04
CA SER A 125 10.19 19.92 0.65
C SER A 125 8.81 20.51 0.30
N GLN A 126 8.78 21.70 -0.27
CA GLN A 126 7.54 22.38 -0.68
C GLN A 126 6.81 21.71 -1.84
N THR A 127 7.30 20.57 -2.32
CA THR A 127 6.57 19.72 -3.26
C THR A 127 5.40 19.05 -2.53
N LYS A 128 4.32 19.80 -2.30
CA LYS A 128 2.98 19.23 -2.24
C LYS A 128 2.79 18.53 -3.58
N LYS A 129 3.07 17.23 -3.66
CA LYS A 129 2.62 16.42 -4.79
C LYS A 129 1.11 16.51 -4.73
N GLU A 130 0.56 17.46 -5.49
CA GLU A 130 -0.87 17.50 -5.74
C GLU A 130 -1.24 16.10 -6.25
N PRO A 131 -2.25 15.45 -5.63
CA PRO A 131 -2.62 14.11 -6.05
C PRO A 131 -2.91 14.19 -7.55
N VAL A 132 -2.09 13.46 -8.33
CA VAL A 132 -2.29 13.40 -9.78
C VAL A 132 -3.73 12.96 -9.98
N PRO A 133 -4.58 13.74 -10.67
CA PRO A 133 -5.96 13.35 -10.86
C PRO A 133 -6.01 12.05 -11.66
N ILE A 134 -6.85 11.11 -11.21
CA ILE A 134 -7.12 9.89 -11.96
C ILE A 134 -7.83 10.26 -13.27
N SER A 135 -7.39 9.66 -14.39
CA SER A 135 -8.03 9.88 -15.70
C SER A 135 -9.51 9.48 -15.67
N GLU A 136 -10.35 10.19 -16.42
CA GLU A 136 -11.81 10.03 -16.39
C GLU A 136 -12.26 8.59 -16.63
N HIS A 137 -11.69 7.93 -17.63
CA HIS A 137 -12.01 6.54 -18.00
C HIS A 137 -11.62 5.50 -16.95
N LEU A 138 -10.81 5.87 -15.96
CA LEU A 138 -10.42 5.02 -14.84
C LEU A 138 -11.23 5.30 -13.57
N LYS A 139 -12.11 6.30 -13.60
CA LYS A 139 -13.00 6.58 -12.47
C LYS A 139 -14.08 5.52 -12.37
N SER A 140 -14.50 5.29 -11.13
CA SER A 140 -15.67 4.48 -10.84
C SER A 140 -16.90 5.06 -11.54
N ALA A 141 -17.64 4.23 -12.25
CA ALA A 141 -18.94 4.61 -12.82
C ALA A 141 -20.05 4.48 -11.78
N ALA A 142 -19.81 3.71 -10.71
CA ALA A 142 -20.73 3.54 -9.59
C ALA A 142 -20.14 4.12 -8.28
N GLU A 143 -20.93 4.84 -7.50
CA GLU A 143 -20.54 5.18 -6.11
C GLU A 143 -20.79 3.96 -5.21
N LEU A 144 -19.87 3.01 -5.28
CA LEU A 144 -19.94 1.81 -4.48
C LEU A 144 -19.44 2.08 -3.07
N SER A 145 -20.34 2.06 -2.08
CA SER A 145 -19.98 2.03 -0.66
C SER A 145 -19.33 0.69 -0.28
N CYS A 146 -18.86 0.51 0.96
CA CYS A 146 -18.52 -0.85 1.40
C CYS A 146 -19.80 -1.70 1.57
N PHE A 147 -20.00 -2.72 0.73
CA PHE A 147 -21.18 -3.59 0.71
C PHE A 147 -20.84 -5.05 1.04
N GLU A 148 -21.88 -5.83 1.34
CA GLU A 148 -21.77 -7.26 1.68
C GLU A 148 -21.48 -8.12 0.43
N ALA A 149 -20.90 -9.30 0.64
CA ALA A 149 -20.45 -10.16 -0.45
C ALA A 149 -21.57 -10.60 -1.41
N ASP A 150 -22.82 -10.69 -0.93
CA ASP A 150 -24.01 -11.03 -1.70
C ASP A 150 -24.44 -9.92 -2.68
N SER A 151 -23.94 -8.70 -2.48
CA SER A 151 -24.25 -7.52 -3.30
C SER A 151 -23.23 -7.31 -4.42
N LEU A 152 -22.21 -8.17 -4.54
CA LEU A 152 -21.25 -8.17 -5.64
C LEU A 152 -21.92 -8.64 -6.94
N LEU A 153 -21.77 -7.85 -8.00
CA LEU A 153 -22.36 -8.12 -9.31
C LEU A 153 -21.30 -8.27 -10.39
N SER A 154 -21.60 -9.07 -11.41
CA SER A 154 -20.71 -9.26 -12.56
C SER A 154 -20.62 -8.05 -13.49
N SER A 155 -21.46 -7.05 -13.27
CA SER A 155 -21.45 -5.77 -13.97
C SER A 155 -20.45 -4.77 -13.40
N TYR A 156 -19.93 -4.99 -12.18
CA TYR A 156 -18.94 -4.10 -11.58
C TYR A 156 -17.55 -4.36 -12.15
N SER A 157 -16.89 -3.30 -12.60
CA SER A 157 -15.53 -3.37 -13.15
C SER A 157 -14.47 -3.18 -12.06
N PRO A 158 -13.19 -3.47 -12.33
CA PRO A 158 -12.09 -3.11 -11.44
C PRO A 158 -12.04 -1.61 -11.11
N ALA A 159 -12.48 -0.73 -12.01
CA ALA A 159 -12.58 0.71 -11.76
C ALA A 159 -13.61 1.03 -10.66
N ASP A 160 -14.63 0.18 -10.47
CA ASP A 160 -15.62 0.30 -9.41
C ASP A 160 -15.20 -0.42 -8.12
N LEU A 161 -14.66 -1.63 -8.27
CA LEU A 161 -14.39 -2.52 -7.15
C LEU A 161 -13.18 -2.08 -6.30
N TYR A 162 -12.09 -1.59 -6.90
CA TYR A 162 -10.91 -1.17 -6.13
C TYR A 162 -11.17 0.04 -5.22
N PRO A 163 -11.89 1.10 -5.64
CA PRO A 163 -12.35 2.14 -4.74
C PRO A 163 -13.19 1.61 -3.58
N ALA A 164 -14.09 0.66 -3.82
CA ALA A 164 -14.87 0.02 -2.76
C ALA A 164 -13.99 -0.77 -1.78
N VAL A 165 -12.94 -1.45 -2.26
CA VAL A 165 -11.94 -2.11 -1.39
C VAL A 165 -11.29 -1.10 -0.43
N LYS A 166 -10.86 0.06 -0.95
CA LYS A 166 -10.27 1.13 -0.13
C LYS A 166 -11.25 1.55 0.97
N GLN A 167 -12.51 1.79 0.61
CA GLN A 167 -13.54 2.17 1.57
C GLN A 167 -13.76 1.09 2.65
N CYS A 168 -13.91 -0.18 2.25
CA CYS A 168 -14.07 -1.28 3.21
C CYS A 168 -12.89 -1.39 4.19
N ILE A 169 -11.65 -1.19 3.71
CA ILE A 169 -10.47 -1.23 4.58
C ILE A 169 -10.49 -0.08 5.58
N SER A 170 -10.79 1.15 5.14
CA SER A 170 -10.88 2.31 6.02
C SER A 170 -12.04 2.23 7.02
N GLU A 171 -13.10 1.48 6.71
CA GLU A 171 -14.21 1.17 7.63
C GLU A 171 -13.92 -0.03 8.56
N GLY A 172 -12.76 -0.68 8.44
CA GLY A 172 -12.41 -1.87 9.24
C GLY A 172 -13.14 -3.16 8.84
N LYS A 173 -13.88 -3.14 7.71
CA LYS A 173 -14.64 -4.25 7.14
C LYS A 173 -13.74 -5.14 6.27
N ALA A 174 -12.80 -5.83 6.94
CA ALA A 174 -11.74 -6.56 6.25
C ALA A 174 -12.24 -7.74 5.40
N GLU A 175 -13.32 -8.42 5.81
CA GLU A 175 -13.85 -9.57 5.06
C GLU A 175 -14.53 -9.12 3.76
N GLN A 176 -15.37 -8.08 3.82
CA GLN A 176 -15.98 -7.45 2.64
C GLN A 176 -14.89 -6.94 1.68
N ALA A 177 -13.82 -6.34 2.21
CA ALA A 177 -12.67 -5.93 1.41
C ALA A 177 -11.99 -7.11 0.70
N ILE A 178 -11.89 -8.29 1.35
CA ILE A 178 -11.27 -9.49 0.75
C ILE A 178 -12.12 -10.01 -0.42
N TYR A 179 -13.44 -10.14 -0.25
CA TYR A 179 -14.34 -10.57 -1.33
C TYR A 179 -14.27 -9.60 -2.52
N THR A 180 -14.39 -8.30 -2.25
CA THR A 180 -14.35 -7.25 -3.27
C THR A 180 -12.99 -7.22 -3.98
N TYR A 181 -11.89 -7.32 -3.24
CA TYR A 181 -10.53 -7.33 -3.79
C TYR A 181 -10.28 -8.55 -4.68
N THR A 182 -10.78 -9.71 -4.27
CA THR A 182 -10.63 -10.95 -5.03
C THR A 182 -11.38 -10.86 -6.34
N LEU A 183 -12.62 -10.36 -6.33
CA LEU A 183 -13.39 -10.17 -7.56
C LEU A 183 -12.72 -9.14 -8.49
N ALA A 184 -12.27 -8.00 -7.96
CA ALA A 184 -11.55 -6.98 -8.72
C ALA A 184 -10.29 -7.55 -9.40
N SER A 185 -9.53 -8.35 -8.64
CA SER A 185 -8.32 -9.02 -9.12
C SER A 185 -8.63 -10.05 -10.22
N ALA A 186 -9.67 -10.85 -10.05
CA ALA A 186 -10.12 -11.84 -11.04
C ALA A 186 -10.57 -11.16 -12.34
N TYR A 187 -11.35 -10.09 -12.21
CA TYR A 187 -11.87 -9.32 -13.35
C TYR A 187 -10.77 -8.59 -14.09
N GLY A 188 -9.79 -8.02 -13.38
CA GLY A 188 -8.58 -7.47 -13.99
C GLY A 188 -7.79 -8.50 -14.80
N ALA A 189 -7.58 -9.71 -14.25
CA ALA A 189 -6.88 -10.79 -14.95
C ALA A 189 -7.65 -11.30 -16.18
N PHE A 190 -8.98 -11.36 -16.08
CA PHE A 190 -9.85 -11.69 -17.20
C PHE A 190 -9.77 -10.62 -18.30
N ASP A 191 -9.80 -9.34 -17.93
CA ASP A 191 -9.75 -8.20 -18.85
C ASP A 191 -8.42 -8.12 -19.59
N VAL A 192 -7.30 -8.35 -18.90
CA VAL A 192 -5.96 -8.48 -19.49
C VAL A 192 -5.92 -9.58 -20.57
N SER A 193 -6.71 -10.65 -20.39
CA SER A 193 -6.76 -11.76 -21.33
C SER A 193 -7.60 -11.45 -22.59
N ARG A 194 -8.58 -10.53 -22.49
CA ARG A 194 -9.47 -10.19 -23.62
C ARG A 194 -9.12 -8.88 -24.33
N VAL A 195 -8.33 -7.99 -23.73
CA VAL A 195 -7.91 -6.71 -24.36
C VAL A 195 -6.62 -6.89 -25.15
N VAL A 196 -6.63 -6.47 -26.43
CA VAL A 196 -5.51 -6.67 -27.37
C VAL A 196 -4.29 -5.79 -27.07
N ASP A 197 -4.51 -4.58 -26.58
CA ASP A 197 -3.43 -3.65 -26.31
C ASP A 197 -2.78 -3.95 -24.95
N LYS A 198 -1.55 -4.44 -24.98
CA LYS A 198 -0.78 -4.72 -23.76
C LYS A 198 -0.45 -3.47 -22.93
N THR A 199 -0.44 -2.28 -23.55
CA THR A 199 -0.19 -1.04 -22.80
C THR A 199 -1.40 -0.63 -21.97
N ALA A 200 -2.61 -0.94 -22.45
CA ALA A 200 -3.85 -0.75 -21.71
C ALA A 200 -3.91 -1.56 -20.41
N HIS A 201 -3.14 -2.65 -20.29
CA HIS A 201 -3.11 -3.48 -19.08
C HIS A 201 -2.63 -2.72 -17.83
N ASP A 202 -1.87 -1.63 -17.99
CA ASP A 202 -1.45 -0.76 -16.88
C ASP A 202 -2.61 0.00 -16.21
N ALA A 203 -3.80 -0.01 -16.82
CA ALA A 203 -5.02 0.56 -16.23
C ALA A 203 -5.29 0.02 -14.82
N ILE A 204 -5.02 -1.27 -14.59
CA ILE A 204 -5.20 -1.90 -13.27
C ILE A 204 -4.26 -1.25 -12.23
N ASN A 205 -2.98 -1.04 -12.57
CA ASN A 205 -2.02 -0.40 -11.68
C ASN A 205 -2.41 1.04 -11.39
N ALA A 206 -2.86 1.77 -12.42
CA ALA A 206 -3.35 3.13 -12.25
C ALA A 206 -4.55 3.20 -11.29
N ILE A 207 -5.54 2.31 -11.45
CA ILE A 207 -6.69 2.23 -10.54
C ILE A 207 -6.26 1.87 -9.11
N GLN A 208 -5.41 0.86 -8.94
CA GLN A 208 -4.90 0.44 -7.62
C GLN A 208 -4.13 1.58 -6.93
N LYS A 209 -3.33 2.34 -7.67
CA LYS A 209 -2.58 3.49 -7.18
C LYS A 209 -3.48 4.55 -6.53
N HIS A 210 -4.64 4.80 -7.11
CA HIS A 210 -5.62 5.76 -6.59
C HIS A 210 -6.58 5.16 -5.55
N SER A 211 -6.53 3.85 -5.36
CA SER A 211 -7.43 3.10 -4.49
C SER A 211 -6.68 2.47 -3.31
N THR A 212 -6.24 1.22 -3.46
CA THR A 212 -5.64 0.43 -2.38
C THR A 212 -4.25 0.93 -1.98
N TRP A 213 -3.46 1.49 -2.89
CA TRP A 213 -2.15 2.07 -2.55
C TRP A 213 -2.25 3.46 -1.94
N ALA A 214 -3.42 4.10 -2.02
CA ALA A 214 -3.70 5.36 -1.35
C ALA A 214 -4.07 5.18 0.14
N LEU A 215 -4.19 3.93 0.61
CA LEU A 215 -4.34 3.61 2.03
C LEU A 215 -3.03 3.84 2.78
N THR A 216 -3.14 4.14 4.08
CA THR A 216 -1.96 4.26 4.95
C THR A 216 -1.23 2.92 5.04
N ALA A 217 0.07 2.98 5.37
CA ALA A 217 0.88 1.78 5.53
C ALA A 217 0.34 0.77 6.53
N LEU A 218 -0.24 1.27 7.62
CA LEU A 218 -0.87 0.44 8.64
C LEU A 218 -2.13 -0.26 8.12
N GLU A 219 -2.97 0.45 7.35
CA GLU A 219 -4.15 -0.13 6.71
C GLU A 219 -3.77 -1.22 5.71
N GLN A 220 -2.77 -0.95 4.86
CA GLN A 220 -2.27 -1.91 3.88
C GLN A 220 -1.77 -3.19 4.57
N ASP A 221 -0.91 -3.09 5.59
CA ASP A 221 -0.40 -4.27 6.30
C ASP A 221 -1.49 -5.03 7.06
N LYS A 222 -2.40 -4.33 7.74
CA LYS A 222 -3.54 -4.98 8.40
C LYS A 222 -4.37 -5.77 7.40
N PHE A 223 -4.66 -5.18 6.24
CA PHE A 223 -5.41 -5.85 5.18
C PHE A 223 -4.62 -7.03 4.60
N GLN A 224 -3.34 -6.87 4.26
CA GLN A 224 -2.52 -7.96 3.72
C GLN A 224 -2.39 -9.13 4.71
N ASN A 225 -2.26 -8.85 6.00
CA ASN A 225 -2.24 -9.89 7.03
C ASN A 225 -3.57 -10.63 7.14
N LYS A 226 -4.70 -9.90 7.06
CA LYS A 226 -6.04 -10.51 7.05
C LYS A 226 -6.30 -11.32 5.79
N LEU A 227 -5.99 -10.76 4.61
CA LEU A 227 -6.10 -11.44 3.32
C LEU A 227 -5.30 -12.74 3.33
N ARG A 228 -4.02 -12.69 3.73
CA ARG A 228 -3.17 -13.88 3.83
C ARG A 228 -3.79 -14.92 4.75
N SER A 229 -4.20 -14.54 5.96
CA SER A 229 -4.84 -15.47 6.89
C SER A 229 -6.07 -16.10 6.26
N PHE A 230 -6.91 -15.30 5.60
CA PHE A 230 -8.17 -15.73 5.00
C PHE A 230 -7.95 -16.75 3.88
N ILE A 231 -7.04 -16.48 2.94
CA ILE A 231 -6.78 -17.37 1.79
C ILE A 231 -6.00 -18.63 2.19
N THR A 232 -5.28 -18.62 3.32
CA THR A 232 -4.62 -19.82 3.85
C THR A 232 -5.51 -20.70 4.73
N THR A 233 -6.71 -20.21 5.09
CA THR A 233 -7.71 -21.00 5.82
C THR A 233 -8.60 -21.73 4.82
N PRO A 234 -8.58 -23.08 4.74
CA PRO A 234 -9.30 -23.84 3.72
C PRO A 234 -10.80 -23.51 3.64
N GLU A 235 -11.48 -23.41 4.78
CA GLU A 235 -12.92 -23.11 4.80
C GLU A 235 -13.23 -21.72 4.25
N SER A 236 -12.42 -20.73 4.60
CA SER A 236 -12.57 -19.36 4.12
C SER A 236 -12.25 -19.25 2.63
N MET A 237 -11.21 -19.93 2.16
CA MET A 237 -10.85 -19.99 0.75
C MET A 237 -11.94 -20.67 -0.09
N ASN A 238 -12.50 -21.79 0.39
CA ASN A 238 -13.60 -22.47 -0.29
C ASN A 238 -14.84 -21.58 -0.40
N ARG A 239 -15.20 -20.85 0.67
CA ARG A 239 -16.30 -19.87 0.62
C ARG A 239 -16.02 -18.75 -0.37
N LEU A 240 -14.79 -18.24 -0.42
CA LEU A 240 -14.38 -17.21 -1.38
C LEU A 240 -14.56 -17.68 -2.82
N CYS A 241 -14.04 -18.87 -3.13
CA CYS A 241 -14.15 -19.46 -4.46
C CYS A 241 -15.60 -19.69 -4.86
N ALA A 242 -16.44 -20.23 -3.97
CA ALA A 242 -17.86 -20.44 -4.23
C ALA A 242 -18.61 -19.14 -4.54
N VAL A 243 -18.30 -18.05 -3.83
CA VAL A 243 -18.90 -16.73 -4.09
C VAL A 243 -18.48 -16.21 -5.47
N VAL A 244 -17.18 -16.22 -5.79
CA VAL A 244 -16.69 -15.73 -7.09
C VAL A 244 -17.20 -16.58 -8.26
N GLU A 245 -17.30 -17.90 -8.07
CA GLU A 245 -17.87 -18.82 -9.05
C GLU A 245 -19.36 -18.55 -9.30
N ALA A 246 -20.14 -18.33 -8.23
CA ALA A 246 -21.57 -18.03 -8.34
C ALA A 246 -21.85 -16.70 -9.06
N ILE A 247 -20.98 -15.68 -8.89
CA ILE A 247 -21.06 -14.40 -9.61
C ILE A 247 -20.69 -14.60 -11.09
N GLY A 248 -19.65 -15.39 -11.35
CA GLY A 248 -19.17 -15.70 -12.69
C GLY A 248 -18.35 -14.58 -13.35
N LYS A 249 -18.08 -14.76 -14.65
CA LYS A 249 -17.24 -13.86 -15.45
C LYS A 249 -17.87 -12.47 -15.63
N PRO A 250 -17.07 -11.42 -15.91
CA PRO A 250 -17.57 -10.09 -16.21
C PRO A 250 -18.66 -10.05 -17.28
N SER A 251 -19.73 -9.30 -17.01
CA SER A 251 -20.80 -9.01 -17.99
C SER A 251 -20.64 -7.65 -18.68
N TYR A 252 -19.66 -6.84 -18.27
CA TYR A 252 -19.36 -5.53 -18.84
C TYR A 252 -18.32 -5.60 -19.98
N TYR A 253 -18.29 -4.53 -20.79
CA TYR A 253 -17.22 -4.23 -21.75
C TYR A 253 -16.10 -3.43 -21.06
N PRO A 254 -14.81 -3.81 -21.16
CA PRO A 254 -13.72 -3.24 -20.36
C PRO A 254 -13.25 -1.89 -20.92
N SER A 255 -14.16 -0.91 -21.03
CA SER A 255 -13.87 0.44 -21.54
C SER A 255 -12.74 1.10 -20.76
N TYR A 256 -12.73 0.97 -19.43
CA TYR A 256 -11.67 1.52 -18.57
C TYR A 256 -10.26 1.08 -18.99
N MET A 257 -10.14 -0.15 -19.48
CA MET A 257 -8.86 -0.71 -19.91
C MET A 257 -8.59 -0.31 -21.37
N VAL A 258 -9.56 -0.47 -22.26
CA VAL A 258 -9.40 -0.15 -23.69
C VAL A 258 -9.05 1.33 -23.90
N GLU A 259 -9.72 2.25 -23.20
CA GLU A 259 -9.48 3.69 -23.29
C GLU A 259 -8.15 4.13 -22.65
N HIS A 260 -7.58 3.31 -21.76
CA HIS A 260 -6.26 3.58 -21.19
C HIS A 260 -5.11 3.28 -22.15
N GLY A 261 -5.33 2.44 -23.15
CA GLY A 261 -4.31 2.08 -24.13
C GLY A 261 -3.82 3.28 -24.94
N VAL A 262 -2.52 3.32 -25.21
CA VAL A 262 -1.92 4.40 -26.03
C VAL A 262 -1.90 4.07 -27.53
N LYS A 263 -2.38 2.88 -27.92
CA LYS A 263 -2.39 2.44 -29.31
C LYS A 263 -3.71 2.73 -30.00
N LYS A 264 -3.61 3.23 -31.23
CA LYS A 264 -4.73 3.18 -32.18
C LYS A 264 -5.17 1.73 -32.35
N LEU A 265 -6.46 1.46 -32.14
CA LEU A 265 -7.01 0.11 -32.24
C LEU A 265 -6.77 -0.47 -33.64
N PRO A 266 -6.35 -1.74 -33.74
CA PRO A 266 -6.12 -2.37 -35.02
C PRO A 266 -7.46 -2.57 -35.75
N ALA A 267 -7.47 -2.47 -37.07
CA ALA A 267 -8.69 -2.66 -37.88
C ALA A 267 -9.33 -4.06 -37.67
N THR A 268 -8.53 -5.04 -37.27
CA THR A 268 -8.97 -6.40 -36.95
C THR A 268 -9.68 -6.52 -35.60
N SER A 269 -9.50 -5.54 -34.71
CA SER A 269 -10.15 -5.48 -33.38
C SER A 269 -10.55 -4.01 -33.10
N PRO A 270 -11.57 -3.50 -33.80
CA PRO A 270 -12.00 -2.11 -33.67
C PRO A 270 -12.62 -1.79 -32.31
N ASP A 271 -13.02 -2.83 -31.57
CA ASP A 271 -13.50 -2.78 -30.18
C ASP A 271 -12.37 -3.01 -29.15
N GLY A 272 -11.12 -3.16 -29.61
CA GLY A 272 -9.97 -3.42 -28.73
C GLY A 272 -9.96 -4.81 -28.08
N LEU A 273 -10.84 -5.73 -28.50
CA LEU A 273 -10.92 -7.08 -27.94
C LEU A 273 -10.31 -8.15 -28.85
N VAL A 274 -9.85 -9.24 -28.24
CA VAL A 274 -9.34 -10.41 -28.94
C VAL A 274 -10.48 -11.04 -29.74
N GLN A 275 -10.29 -11.20 -31.06
CA GLN A 275 -11.27 -11.84 -31.92
C GLN A 275 -11.48 -13.31 -31.54
N LYS A 276 -12.74 -13.76 -31.53
CA LYS A 276 -13.13 -15.13 -31.12
C LYS A 276 -12.62 -15.51 -29.72
N PHE A 277 -12.59 -14.55 -28.80
CA PHE A 277 -12.16 -14.78 -27.42
C PHE A 277 -13.02 -15.85 -26.73
N ASN A 278 -12.37 -16.90 -26.22
CA ASN A 278 -13.04 -17.95 -25.45
C ASN A 278 -13.15 -17.53 -23.98
N GLY A 279 -14.25 -16.84 -23.64
CA GLY A 279 -14.49 -16.34 -22.30
C GLY A 279 -14.61 -17.42 -21.23
N ASP A 280 -15.13 -18.60 -21.55
CA ASP A 280 -15.29 -19.68 -20.55
C ASP A 280 -13.94 -20.33 -20.20
N LEU A 281 -13.09 -20.53 -21.22
CA LEU A 281 -11.72 -21.00 -20.99
C LEU A 281 -10.88 -19.96 -20.24
N ALA A 282 -11.02 -18.68 -20.59
CA ALA A 282 -10.30 -17.62 -19.89
C ALA A 282 -10.76 -17.50 -18.43
N TRP A 283 -12.07 -17.56 -18.17
CA TRP A 283 -12.61 -17.50 -16.82
C TRP A 283 -12.17 -18.69 -15.97
N SER A 284 -12.28 -19.92 -16.48
CA SER A 284 -11.78 -21.11 -15.78
C SER A 284 -10.27 -21.03 -15.51
N THR A 285 -9.50 -20.44 -16.44
CA THR A 285 -8.08 -20.18 -16.23
C THR A 285 -7.83 -19.17 -15.11
N VAL A 286 -8.62 -18.09 -15.03
CA VAL A 286 -8.54 -17.12 -13.92
C VAL A 286 -8.87 -17.79 -12.60
N MET A 287 -9.97 -18.53 -12.51
CA MET A 287 -10.34 -19.26 -11.28
C MET A 287 -9.23 -20.21 -10.83
N ALA A 288 -8.70 -21.03 -11.74
CA ALA A 288 -7.72 -22.05 -11.40
C ALA A 288 -6.31 -21.49 -11.14
N LYS A 289 -5.81 -20.57 -11.99
CA LYS A 289 -4.40 -20.14 -11.97
C LYS A 289 -4.17 -18.81 -11.27
N HIS A 290 -5.14 -17.89 -11.36
CA HIS A 290 -5.01 -16.56 -10.75
C HIS A 290 -5.50 -16.57 -9.31
N LEU A 291 -6.63 -17.21 -9.05
CA LEU A 291 -7.20 -17.30 -7.70
C LEU A 291 -6.78 -18.56 -6.92
N ASN A 292 -6.25 -19.59 -7.60
CA ASN A 292 -5.99 -20.91 -7.01
C ASN A 292 -7.25 -21.57 -6.43
N CYS A 293 -8.41 -21.32 -7.04
CA CYS A 293 -9.62 -22.07 -6.74
C CYS A 293 -9.52 -23.45 -7.37
N THR A 294 -9.31 -24.48 -6.55
CA THR A 294 -9.50 -25.87 -6.97
C THR A 294 -10.98 -26.13 -7.17
N ALA A 295 -11.35 -26.85 -8.23
CA ALA A 295 -12.74 -27.25 -8.42
C ALA A 295 -13.26 -27.92 -7.14
N LEU A 296 -14.36 -27.39 -6.61
CA LEU A 296 -15.07 -27.93 -5.44
C LEU A 296 -15.71 -29.27 -5.78
#